data_AF-A0A8H6ZP99-F1
#
_entry.id   AF-A0A8H6ZP99-F1
#
_cell.length_a   1.000
_cell.length_b   1.000
_cell.length_c   1.000
_cell.angle_alpha   90.00
_cell.angle_beta   90.00
_cell.angle_gamma   90.00
#
_symmetry.space_group_name_H-M   'P 1'
#
loop_
_entity.id
_entity.type
_entity.pdbx_description
1 polymer ?
#
loop_
_entity_poly.entity_id
_entity_poly.type
_entity_poly.pdbx_seq_one_letter_code
_entity_poly.pdbx_strand_id
1 'polypeptide(L)'
;MFTWRRLPARLANAVAGARHNSQLSVVPELVGTAPWHQYIVFLRTTMRPSEYPSRMTSQLQRHLQLRVRESGGLVNFSWFPEKSSLTNLRDPLAYEATAFFQSGSSFSYPEVNMSNVDGVAASLEAHAREQSPKATSNHTHIYVCTHAARDCRCGTAGGEVAAALREEVKSRSETERIFVSETAHVGGHKYAANVLVYPHGDWLGLVTPDLVPNLLDAIMDHSKLPVSPNTTPLLYHHWRGRMGLDKDQQLDLYQRTTAQH
;
A
#
# COMPACT_ATOMS: atom_id res chain seq x y z
N MET A 1 -52.94 31.16 -73.36
CA MET A 1 -51.89 31.70 -72.46
C MET A 1 -50.84 30.60 -72.28
N PHE A 2 -49.81 30.53 -73.12
CA PHE A 2 -48.46 31.13 -72.94
C PHE A 2 -47.74 30.59 -71.68
N THR A 3 -46.93 29.53 -71.81
CA THR A 3 -45.46 29.49 -72.00
C THR A 3 -44.60 29.65 -70.74
N TRP A 4 -43.85 28.57 -70.44
CA TRP A 4 -42.51 28.44 -69.83
C TRP A 4 -41.81 29.67 -69.21
N ARG A 5 -41.21 29.47 -68.03
CA ARG A 5 -39.83 29.90 -67.71
C ARG A 5 -39.21 29.09 -66.56
N ARG A 6 -38.01 28.55 -66.83
CA ARG A 6 -37.05 27.95 -65.88
C ARG A 6 -36.14 29.04 -65.26
N LEU A 7 -35.47 28.63 -64.18
CA LEU A 7 -34.13 29.00 -63.64
C LEU A 7 -34.12 29.81 -62.32
N PRO A 8 -33.06 29.71 -61.46
CA PRO A 8 -31.80 28.97 -61.63
C PRO A 8 -31.43 28.00 -60.49
N ALA A 9 -30.55 27.05 -60.82
CA ALA A 9 -29.67 26.37 -59.87
C ALA A 9 -28.56 27.31 -59.41
N ARG A 10 -28.28 27.39 -58.10
CA ARG A 10 -26.99 27.84 -57.58
C ARG A 10 -26.62 27.12 -56.27
N LEU A 11 -25.49 26.43 -56.40
CA LEU A 11 -24.36 26.30 -55.46
C LEU A 11 -24.54 25.43 -54.22
N ALA A 12 -23.89 24.28 -54.34
CA ALA A 12 -23.30 23.46 -53.31
C ALA A 12 -22.73 24.28 -52.13
N ASN A 13 -22.94 23.76 -50.93
CA ASN A 13 -21.86 23.63 -49.96
C ASN A 13 -22.07 22.33 -49.18
N ALA A 14 -21.15 21.40 -49.38
CA ALA A 14 -20.99 20.22 -48.57
C ALA A 14 -20.56 20.66 -47.17
N VAL A 15 -21.37 20.34 -46.16
CA VAL A 15 -20.87 20.19 -44.80
C VAL A 15 -20.91 18.70 -44.52
N ALA A 16 -19.82 18.04 -44.87
CA ALA A 16 -19.50 16.73 -44.35
C ALA A 16 -19.44 16.87 -42.83
N GLY A 17 -20.48 16.38 -42.14
CA GLY A 17 -20.47 16.25 -40.70
C GLY A 17 -19.35 15.29 -40.32
N ALA A 18 -18.22 15.85 -39.90
CA ALA A 18 -17.14 15.12 -39.28
C ALA A 18 -17.70 14.46 -38.02
N ARG A 19 -18.03 13.16 -38.12
CA ARG A 19 -18.23 12.30 -36.96
C ARG A 19 -16.91 12.27 -36.20
N HIS A 20 -16.76 13.18 -35.25
CA HIS A 20 -15.71 13.11 -34.25
C HIS A 20 -15.97 11.85 -33.44
N ASN A 21 -15.24 10.79 -33.78
CA ASN A 21 -15.15 9.60 -32.96
C ASN A 21 -14.28 9.98 -31.76
N SER A 22 -14.88 10.64 -30.77
CA SER A 22 -14.26 10.82 -29.47
C SER A 22 -14.24 9.44 -28.78
N GLN A 23 -13.21 8.66 -29.07
CA GLN A 23 -12.74 7.67 -28.09
C GLN A 23 -12.32 8.49 -26.88
N LEU A 24 -13.25 8.71 -25.95
CA LEU A 24 -12.90 9.12 -24.59
C LEU A 24 -11.96 8.02 -24.10
N SER A 25 -10.67 8.32 -24.00
CA SER A 25 -9.75 7.50 -23.25
C SER A 25 -10.28 7.43 -21.84
N VAL A 26 -10.92 6.31 -21.50
CA VAL A 26 -11.36 6.06 -20.12
C VAL A 26 -10.08 5.87 -19.34
N VAL A 27 -9.62 6.93 -18.67
CA VAL A 27 -8.53 6.82 -17.69
C VAL A 27 -9.01 5.79 -16.67
N PRO A 28 -8.27 4.68 -16.45
CA PRO A 28 -8.68 3.66 -15.50
C PRO A 28 -8.92 4.31 -14.13
N GLU A 29 -9.97 3.91 -13.42
CA GLU A 29 -10.22 4.48 -12.09
C GLU A 29 -9.25 3.86 -11.07
N LEU A 30 -8.75 4.69 -10.16
CA LEU A 30 -7.90 4.24 -9.05
C LEU A 30 -8.61 3.14 -8.22
N VAL A 31 -7.88 2.10 -7.83
CA VAL A 31 -8.41 0.90 -7.12
C VAL A 31 -8.67 1.21 -5.63
N GLY A 32 -9.56 2.16 -5.38
CA GLY A 32 -9.79 2.76 -4.07
C GLY A 32 -8.54 3.42 -3.49
N THR A 33 -8.65 3.96 -2.28
CA THR A 33 -7.57 4.75 -1.66
C THR A 33 -7.00 4.09 -0.40
N ALA A 34 -5.69 4.22 -0.19
CA ALA A 34 -5.09 3.94 1.12
C ALA A 34 -5.56 5.00 2.14
N PRO A 35 -5.68 4.66 3.44
CA PRO A 35 -5.97 5.63 4.47
C PRO A 35 -4.78 6.57 4.68
N TRP A 36 -5.05 7.84 4.96
CA TRP A 36 -3.99 8.77 5.33
C TRP A 36 -3.33 8.36 6.64
N HIS A 37 -1.99 8.40 6.66
CA HIS A 37 -1.14 8.19 7.84
C HIS A 37 0.27 8.73 7.56
N GLN A 38 0.94 9.26 8.57
CA GLN A 38 2.34 9.71 8.47
C GLN A 38 3.33 8.56 8.72
N TYR A 39 2.93 7.60 9.54
CA TYR A 39 3.71 6.41 9.85
C TYR A 39 2.79 5.26 10.25
N ILE A 40 3.30 4.04 10.11
CA ILE A 40 2.63 2.83 10.57
C ILE A 40 3.57 2.03 11.47
N VAL A 41 3.01 1.40 12.50
CA VAL A 41 3.70 0.51 13.43
C VAL A 41 3.09 -0.88 13.29
N PHE A 42 3.94 -1.87 13.04
CA PHE A 42 3.55 -3.27 13.03
C PHE A 42 4.00 -3.95 14.32
N LEU A 43 3.05 -4.30 15.18
CA LEU A 43 3.27 -5.14 16.36
C LEU A 43 3.34 -6.61 15.92
N ARG A 44 4.52 -7.21 16.06
CA ARG A 44 4.76 -8.59 15.66
C ARG A 44 4.08 -9.55 16.62
N THR A 45 3.26 -10.46 16.10
CA THR A 45 2.62 -11.52 16.88
C THR A 45 3.21 -12.89 16.55
N THR A 46 2.99 -13.87 17.42
CA THR A 46 3.34 -15.28 17.18
C THR A 46 2.27 -16.02 16.38
N MET A 47 1.04 -15.50 16.37
CA MET A 47 -0.11 -16.05 15.65
C MET A 47 -0.11 -15.54 14.20
N ARG A 48 -0.45 -16.39 13.25
CA ARG A 48 -0.56 -15.96 11.85
C ARG A 48 -1.86 -15.18 11.61
N PRO A 49 -1.91 -14.12 10.77
CA PRO A 49 -3.12 -13.34 10.59
C PRO A 49 -4.31 -14.12 10.02
N SER A 50 -4.06 -15.22 9.31
CA SER A 50 -5.09 -16.17 8.88
C SER A 50 -5.83 -16.85 10.04
N GLU A 51 -5.20 -16.93 11.21
CA GLU A 51 -5.72 -17.55 12.43
C GLU A 51 -6.28 -16.53 13.44
N TYR A 52 -6.17 -15.24 13.12
CA TYR A 52 -6.70 -14.18 13.98
C TYR A 52 -8.22 -14.30 14.14
N PRO A 53 -8.78 -13.90 15.31
CA PRO A 53 -10.21 -13.70 15.43
C PRO A 53 -10.67 -12.56 14.52
N SER A 54 -11.95 -12.51 14.15
CA SER A 54 -12.52 -11.50 13.23
C SER A 54 -12.27 -10.04 13.64
N ARG A 55 -11.93 -9.82 14.91
CA ARG A 55 -11.41 -8.56 15.45
C ARG A 55 -10.15 -8.83 16.27
N MET A 56 -8.99 -8.58 15.67
CA MET A 56 -7.71 -8.63 16.36
C MET A 56 -7.49 -7.32 17.14
N THR A 57 -7.25 -7.41 18.45
CA THR A 57 -6.97 -6.27 19.32
C THR A 57 -6.25 -6.71 20.59
N SER A 58 -5.49 -5.80 21.20
CA SER A 58 -4.91 -5.99 22.54
C SER A 58 -5.01 -4.69 23.36
N GLN A 59 -4.80 -4.76 24.67
CA GLN A 59 -4.75 -3.55 25.51
C GLN A 59 -3.61 -2.63 25.06
N LEU A 60 -2.42 -3.20 24.83
CA LEU A 60 -1.26 -2.47 24.37
C LEU A 60 -1.50 -1.78 23.03
N GLN A 61 -2.03 -2.51 22.03
CA GLN A 61 -2.27 -1.95 20.71
C GLN A 61 -3.25 -0.78 20.76
N ARG A 62 -4.33 -0.91 21.54
CA ARG A 62 -5.31 0.19 21.70
C ARG A 62 -4.70 1.39 22.40
N HIS A 63 -3.92 1.17 23.46
CA HIS A 63 -3.23 2.24 24.17
C HIS A 63 -2.28 2.97 23.22
N LEU A 64 -1.39 2.24 22.55
CA LEU A 64 -0.43 2.81 21.60
C LEU A 64 -1.16 3.57 20.48
N GLN A 65 -2.19 2.97 19.87
CA GLN A 65 -2.99 3.60 18.81
C GLN A 65 -3.62 4.92 19.26
N LEU A 66 -4.13 5.01 20.49
CA LEU A 66 -4.68 6.24 21.04
C LEU A 66 -3.61 7.32 21.22
N ARG A 67 -2.39 6.96 21.64
CA ARG A 67 -1.28 7.91 21.81
C ARG A 67 -0.81 8.46 20.47
N VAL A 68 -0.61 7.60 19.47
CA VAL A 68 -0.02 8.00 18.18
C VAL A 68 -1.01 8.65 17.20
N ARG A 69 -2.32 8.55 17.43
CA ARG A 69 -3.37 9.00 16.50
C ARG A 69 -3.20 10.45 16.08
N GLU A 70 -3.01 11.36 17.03
CA GLU A 70 -2.94 12.81 16.76
C GLU A 70 -1.70 13.18 15.91
N SER A 71 -0.65 12.35 15.95
CA SER A 71 0.54 12.49 15.11
C SER A 71 0.42 11.77 13.76
N GLY A 72 -0.75 11.21 13.43
CA GLY A 72 -0.99 10.49 12.18
C GLY A 72 -0.43 9.07 12.15
N GLY A 73 -0.20 8.45 13.31
CA GLY A 73 0.28 7.07 13.42
C GLY A 73 -0.84 6.03 13.30
N LEU A 74 -0.58 4.94 12.58
CA LEU A 74 -1.40 3.72 12.59
C LEU A 74 -0.66 2.58 13.31
N VAL A 75 -1.40 1.75 14.04
CA VAL A 75 -0.87 0.57 14.72
C VAL A 75 -1.61 -0.66 14.23
N ASN A 76 -0.89 -1.55 13.57
CA ASN A 76 -1.41 -2.81 13.05
C ASN A 76 -0.60 -3.99 13.61
N PHE A 77 -1.09 -5.20 13.40
CA PHE A 77 -0.39 -6.42 13.77
C PHE A 77 0.27 -7.04 12.54
N SER A 78 1.41 -7.69 12.74
CA SER A 78 2.11 -8.45 11.72
C SER A 78 2.56 -9.81 12.21
N TRP A 79 2.96 -10.65 11.27
CA TRP A 79 3.55 -11.95 11.50
C TRP A 79 4.54 -12.27 10.38
N PHE A 80 5.59 -13.01 10.68
CA PHE A 80 6.51 -13.53 9.67
C PHE A 80 7.03 -14.92 10.08
N PRO A 81 7.38 -15.76 9.09
CA PRO A 81 7.63 -17.18 9.31
C PRO A 81 8.94 -17.53 10.03
N GLU A 82 9.90 -16.62 10.17
CA GLU A 82 11.17 -16.90 10.85
C GLU A 82 11.00 -17.02 12.37
N LYS A 83 11.85 -17.84 13.02
CA LYS A 83 11.79 -18.15 14.46
C LYS A 83 11.63 -16.87 15.28
N SER A 84 10.51 -16.75 15.99
CA SER A 84 10.20 -15.53 16.71
C SER A 84 11.12 -15.35 17.91
N SER A 85 11.84 -14.24 17.95
CA SER A 85 12.51 -13.73 19.14
C SER A 85 11.53 -13.28 20.22
N LEU A 86 10.23 -13.21 19.90
CA LEU A 86 9.14 -13.00 20.86
C LEU A 86 9.13 -14.01 22.02
N THR A 87 9.65 -15.23 21.82
CA THR A 87 9.80 -16.21 22.91
C THR A 87 10.83 -15.80 23.97
N ASN A 88 11.72 -14.84 23.64
CA ASN A 88 12.71 -14.27 24.56
C ASN A 88 12.20 -13.02 25.29
N LEU A 89 10.99 -12.54 24.96
CA LEU A 89 10.39 -11.44 25.70
C LEU A 89 10.06 -11.91 27.11
N ARG A 90 10.46 -11.11 28.11
CA ARG A 90 10.23 -11.43 29.52
C ARG A 90 8.74 -11.35 29.89
N ASP A 91 7.97 -10.57 29.14
CA ASP A 91 6.55 -10.35 29.33
C ASP A 91 5.74 -11.00 28.18
N PRO A 92 4.83 -11.94 28.47
CA PRO A 92 3.96 -12.56 27.45
C PRO A 92 2.97 -11.59 26.78
N LEU A 93 2.86 -10.35 27.27
CA LEU A 93 2.05 -9.27 26.70
C LEU A 93 2.87 -8.22 25.95
N ALA A 94 4.16 -8.49 25.73
CA ALA A 94 5.05 -7.64 24.95
C ALA A 94 5.07 -8.01 23.46
N TYR A 95 5.44 -7.04 22.64
CA TYR A 95 5.59 -7.20 21.20
C TYR A 95 6.93 -6.61 20.75
N GLU A 96 7.60 -7.27 19.82
CA GLU A 96 8.52 -6.57 18.93
C GLU A 96 7.68 -5.68 17.99
N ALA A 97 8.17 -4.49 17.69
CA ALA A 97 7.52 -3.61 16.74
C ALA A 97 8.50 -3.08 15.69
N THR A 98 8.00 -2.89 14.48
CA THR A 98 8.71 -2.14 13.43
C THR A 98 7.83 -1.00 12.95
N ALA A 99 8.37 0.21 12.93
CA ALA A 99 7.70 1.40 12.45
C ALA A 99 8.29 1.87 11.13
N PHE A 100 7.44 2.33 10.21
CA PHE A 100 7.83 2.91 8.92
C PHE A 100 7.23 4.31 8.79
N PHE A 101 8.02 5.25 8.29
CA PHE A 101 7.68 6.68 8.26
C PHE A 101 7.66 7.21 6.83
N GLN A 102 6.85 8.25 6.59
CA GLN A 102 6.78 8.94 5.30
C GLN A 102 8.14 9.47 4.80
N SER A 103 9.08 9.75 5.71
CA SER A 103 10.46 10.14 5.37
C SER A 103 11.31 8.98 4.80
N GLY A 104 10.76 7.76 4.75
CA GLY A 104 11.46 6.54 4.33
C GLY A 104 12.29 5.88 5.44
N SER A 105 12.32 6.47 6.64
CA SER A 105 13.00 5.86 7.78
C SER A 105 12.18 4.70 8.36
N SER A 106 12.88 3.78 9.01
CA SER A 106 12.27 2.67 9.74
C SER A 106 12.94 2.45 11.10
N PHE A 107 12.17 2.06 12.11
CA PHE A 107 12.72 1.86 13.46
C PHE A 107 12.18 0.57 14.07
N SER A 108 13.09 -0.22 14.64
CA SER A 108 12.75 -1.44 15.36
C SER A 108 12.72 -1.16 16.86
N TYR A 109 11.66 -1.63 17.51
CA TYR A 109 11.46 -1.60 18.95
C TYR A 109 11.45 -3.05 19.43
N PRO A 110 12.57 -3.55 19.99
CA PRO A 110 12.69 -4.96 20.37
C PRO A 110 11.67 -5.41 21.42
N GLU A 111 11.18 -4.49 22.24
CA GLU A 111 10.17 -4.79 23.26
C GLU A 111 9.25 -3.58 23.48
N VAL A 112 7.97 -3.76 23.22
CA VAL A 112 6.89 -2.81 23.50
C VAL A 112 5.89 -3.50 24.42
N ASN A 113 5.69 -2.95 25.61
CA ASN A 113 4.78 -3.48 26.64
C ASN A 113 4.12 -2.33 27.40
N MET A 114 3.19 -2.63 28.31
CA MET A 114 2.40 -1.59 28.99
C MET A 114 3.25 -0.66 29.86
N SER A 115 4.45 -1.08 30.30
CA SER A 115 5.33 -0.25 31.14
C SER A 115 6.13 0.79 30.35
N ASN A 116 6.37 0.56 29.05
CA ASN A 116 7.19 1.43 28.20
C ASN A 116 6.44 2.08 27.03
N VAL A 117 5.16 1.72 26.81
CA VAL A 117 4.37 2.14 25.65
C VAL A 117 4.30 3.66 25.46
N ASP A 118 4.24 4.44 26.54
CA ASP A 118 4.20 5.91 26.43
C ASP A 118 5.55 6.49 25.98
N GLY A 119 6.67 5.87 26.38
CA GLY A 119 8.00 6.24 25.89
C GLY A 119 8.20 5.85 24.43
N VAL A 120 7.69 4.69 24.03
CA VAL A 120 7.68 4.25 22.62
C VAL A 120 6.84 5.21 21.78
N ALA A 121 5.65 5.60 22.24
CA ALA A 121 4.80 6.58 21.55
C ALA A 121 5.52 7.93 21.37
N ALA A 122 6.16 8.45 22.42
CA ALA A 122 6.92 9.70 22.33
C ALA A 122 8.09 9.62 21.32
N SER A 123 8.79 8.47 21.26
CA SER A 123 9.83 8.23 20.26
C SER A 123 9.27 8.20 18.84
N LEU A 124 8.15 7.51 18.61
CA LEU A 124 7.48 7.47 17.30
C LEU A 124 7.06 8.88 16.86
N GLU A 125 6.46 9.66 17.75
CA GLU A 125 6.07 11.05 17.48
C GLU A 125 7.26 11.94 17.14
N ALA A 126 8.40 11.77 17.83
CA ALA A 126 9.61 12.51 17.54
C ALA A 126 10.14 12.18 16.13
N HIS A 127 10.21 10.90 15.76
CA HIS A 127 10.63 10.47 14.42
C HIS A 127 9.66 10.93 13.32
N ALA A 128 8.36 11.00 13.59
CA ALA A 128 7.38 11.53 12.64
C ALA A 128 7.59 13.03 12.34
N ARG A 129 8.11 13.80 13.30
CA ARG A 129 8.44 15.22 13.11
C ARG A 129 9.79 15.44 12.41
N GLU A 130 10.68 14.45 12.45
CA GLU A 130 11.96 14.49 11.74
C GLU A 130 11.73 14.34 10.23
N GLN A 131 11.81 15.46 9.50
CA GLN A 131 11.58 15.49 8.04
C GLN A 131 12.77 14.97 7.22
N SER A 132 13.93 14.80 7.85
CA SER A 132 15.13 14.34 7.17
C SER A 132 15.21 12.81 7.17
N PRO A 133 15.40 12.15 6.01
CA PRO A 133 15.62 10.71 5.95
C PRO A 133 16.89 10.35 6.72
N LYS A 134 16.73 9.73 7.89
CA LYS A 134 17.79 8.93 8.47
C LYS A 134 17.57 7.53 7.92
N ALA A 135 18.25 7.20 6.82
CA ALA A 135 18.20 5.85 6.28
C ALA A 135 18.76 4.90 7.35
N THR A 136 17.87 4.09 7.95
CA THR A 136 18.22 3.18 9.05
C THR A 136 18.34 1.73 8.58
N SER A 137 17.74 1.37 7.44
CA SER A 137 17.96 0.11 6.75
C SER A 137 17.84 0.26 5.23
N ASN A 138 18.56 -0.57 4.49
CA ASN A 138 18.43 -0.73 3.03
C ASN A 138 17.52 -1.92 2.68
N HIS A 139 16.64 -2.30 3.60
CA HIS A 139 15.74 -3.44 3.47
C HIS A 139 14.39 -2.99 2.92
N THR A 140 13.81 -3.82 2.06
CA THR A 140 12.45 -3.64 1.57
C THR A 140 11.52 -4.58 2.34
N HIS A 141 10.41 -4.07 2.83
CA HIS A 141 9.43 -4.85 3.57
C HIS A 141 8.11 -4.89 2.82
N ILE A 142 7.62 -6.11 2.59
CA ILE A 142 6.35 -6.38 1.94
C ILE A 142 5.40 -6.97 2.98
N TYR A 143 4.25 -6.34 3.20
CA TYR A 143 3.20 -6.84 4.08
C TYR A 143 1.97 -7.22 3.27
N VAL A 144 1.51 -8.45 3.38
CA VAL A 144 0.29 -8.94 2.72
C VAL A 144 -0.81 -9.13 3.75
N CYS A 145 -1.98 -8.53 3.53
CA CYS A 145 -3.11 -8.72 4.42
C CYS A 145 -3.72 -10.12 4.23
N THR A 146 -3.61 -11.00 5.24
CA THR A 146 -4.11 -12.39 5.22
C THR A 146 -5.21 -12.67 6.24
N HIS A 147 -5.84 -11.62 6.79
CA HIS A 147 -6.79 -11.70 7.90
C HIS A 147 -8.16 -12.34 7.51
N ALA A 148 -8.19 -13.68 7.45
CA ALA A 148 -9.29 -14.48 6.91
C ALA A 148 -10.63 -14.29 7.66
N ALA A 149 -10.59 -14.27 8.99
CA ALA A 149 -11.80 -14.12 9.82
C ALA A 149 -12.43 -12.71 9.71
N ARG A 150 -11.69 -11.71 9.22
CA ARG A 150 -12.22 -10.36 8.97
C ARG A 150 -12.90 -10.26 7.61
N ASP A 151 -12.32 -10.87 6.57
CA ASP A 151 -12.92 -11.02 5.25
C ASP A 151 -12.27 -12.22 4.53
N CYS A 152 -13.08 -13.10 3.95
CA CYS A 152 -12.58 -14.34 3.33
C CYS A 152 -11.63 -14.07 2.16
N ARG A 153 -11.81 -12.97 1.42
CA ARG A 153 -10.93 -12.60 0.29
C ARG A 153 -9.53 -12.23 0.77
N CYS A 154 -9.41 -11.61 1.95
CA CYS A 154 -8.11 -11.39 2.57
C CYS A 154 -7.43 -12.72 2.90
N GLY A 155 -8.19 -13.69 3.42
CA GLY A 155 -7.65 -15.02 3.73
C GLY A 155 -7.18 -15.79 2.48
N THR A 156 -8.02 -15.86 1.45
CA THR A 156 -7.74 -16.65 0.23
C THR A 156 -6.74 -15.94 -0.67
N ALA A 157 -7.14 -14.84 -1.32
CA ALA A 157 -6.28 -14.12 -2.26
C ALA A 157 -5.01 -13.58 -1.59
N GLY A 158 -5.13 -13.06 -0.38
CA GLY A 158 -3.96 -12.61 0.39
C GLY A 158 -3.02 -13.77 0.75
N GLY A 159 -3.57 -14.93 1.14
CA GLY A 159 -2.79 -16.12 1.45
C GLY A 159 -2.01 -16.67 0.25
N GLU A 160 -2.66 -16.73 -0.92
CA GLU A 160 -2.06 -17.15 -2.18
C GLU A 160 -0.91 -16.21 -2.61
N VAL A 161 -1.14 -14.90 -2.57
CA VAL A 161 -0.12 -13.89 -2.91
C VAL A 161 1.05 -13.91 -1.92
N ALA A 162 0.79 -14.06 -0.62
CA ALA A 162 1.84 -14.17 0.38
C ALA A 162 2.69 -15.45 0.19
N ALA A 163 2.08 -16.56 -0.23
CA ALA A 163 2.79 -17.78 -0.57
C ALA A 163 3.69 -17.59 -1.80
N ALA A 164 3.12 -17.08 -2.89
CA ALA A 164 3.83 -16.82 -4.13
C ALA A 164 5.00 -15.85 -3.93
N LEU A 165 4.81 -14.73 -3.20
CA LEU A 165 5.89 -13.79 -2.87
C LEU A 165 7.03 -14.46 -2.10
N ARG A 166 6.72 -15.31 -1.12
CA ARG A 166 7.73 -16.01 -0.33
C ARG A 166 8.51 -17.04 -1.15
N GLU A 167 7.85 -17.74 -2.06
CA GLU A 167 8.50 -18.68 -2.98
C GLU A 167 9.41 -17.94 -3.96
N GLU A 168 8.89 -16.88 -4.59
CA GLU A 168 9.62 -16.11 -5.59
C GLU A 168 10.86 -15.43 -4.98
N VAL A 169 10.74 -14.79 -3.80
CA VAL A 169 11.89 -14.21 -3.08
C VAL A 169 12.92 -15.30 -2.78
N LYS A 170 12.53 -16.46 -2.25
CA LYS A 170 13.49 -17.55 -1.98
C LYS A 170 14.19 -18.07 -3.22
N SER A 171 13.56 -17.98 -4.39
CA SER A 171 14.12 -18.47 -5.66
C SER A 171 15.16 -17.52 -6.28
N ARG A 172 15.21 -16.25 -5.84
CA ARG A 172 16.03 -15.19 -6.45
C ARG A 172 17.17 -14.75 -5.53
N SER A 173 18.41 -14.84 -6.03
CA SER A 173 19.61 -14.42 -5.29
C SER A 173 19.66 -12.92 -5.00
N GLU A 174 18.97 -12.08 -5.78
CA GLU A 174 19.01 -10.61 -5.64
C GLU A 174 17.99 -10.06 -4.63
N THR A 175 17.33 -10.93 -3.87
CA THR A 175 16.23 -10.54 -2.97
C THR A 175 16.55 -10.72 -1.47
N GLU A 176 17.82 -10.91 -1.12
CA GLU A 176 18.28 -11.09 0.28
C GLU A 176 17.86 -9.96 1.23
N ARG A 177 17.54 -8.77 0.69
CA ARG A 177 17.10 -7.58 1.45
C ARG A 177 15.59 -7.39 1.43
N ILE A 178 14.83 -8.32 0.87
CA ILE A 178 13.37 -8.25 0.76
C ILE A 178 12.73 -9.19 1.79
N PHE A 179 11.93 -8.62 2.69
CA PHE A 179 11.24 -9.35 3.74
C PHE A 179 9.74 -9.41 3.46
N VAL A 180 9.21 -10.62 3.31
CA VAL A 180 7.77 -10.84 3.11
C VAL A 180 7.12 -11.24 4.43
N SER A 181 6.23 -10.38 4.92
CA SER A 181 5.44 -10.55 6.13
C SER A 181 3.95 -10.57 5.83
N GLU A 182 3.17 -11.06 6.78
CA GLU A 182 1.72 -10.96 6.76
C GLU A 182 1.23 -9.93 7.77
N THR A 183 0.08 -9.33 7.51
CA THR A 183 -0.50 -8.32 8.40
C THR A 183 -1.99 -8.54 8.64
N ALA A 184 -2.47 -8.02 9.77
CA ALA A 184 -3.89 -7.88 10.04
C ALA A 184 -4.58 -6.97 9.02
N HIS A 185 -5.91 -6.97 9.06
CA HIS A 185 -6.74 -6.27 8.09
C HIS A 185 -6.43 -4.77 8.00
N VAL A 186 -6.13 -4.30 6.80
CA VAL A 186 -5.74 -2.91 6.49
C VAL A 186 -6.89 -2.06 5.92
N GLY A 187 -8.11 -2.62 5.82
CA GLY A 187 -9.20 -2.03 5.05
C GLY A 187 -9.14 -2.41 3.57
N GLY A 188 -10.12 -1.99 2.78
CA GLY A 188 -10.12 -2.23 1.33
C GLY A 188 -10.18 -3.71 0.91
N HIS A 189 -10.83 -4.59 1.68
CA HIS A 189 -10.94 -6.03 1.36
C HIS A 189 -11.61 -6.31 -0.01
N LYS A 190 -12.41 -5.36 -0.54
CA LYS A 190 -12.95 -5.46 -1.91
C LYS A 190 -11.87 -5.47 -2.99
N TYR A 191 -10.65 -5.04 -2.64
CA TYR A 191 -9.46 -5.01 -3.49
C TYR A 191 -8.39 -6.01 -3.02
N ALA A 192 -8.77 -7.05 -2.28
CA ALA A 192 -7.80 -8.09 -1.93
C ALA A 192 -7.26 -8.78 -3.21
N ALA A 193 -6.00 -9.21 -3.25
CA ALA A 193 -5.00 -9.11 -2.18
C ALA A 193 -4.45 -7.69 -2.01
N ASN A 194 -4.37 -7.22 -0.75
CA ASN A 194 -3.72 -5.95 -0.43
C ASN A 194 -2.25 -6.20 -0.06
N VAL A 195 -1.33 -5.47 -0.69
CA VAL A 195 0.12 -5.57 -0.48
C VAL A 195 0.68 -4.18 -0.15
N LEU A 196 1.42 -4.05 0.94
CA LEU A 196 2.02 -2.80 1.39
C LEU A 196 3.53 -2.92 1.26
N VAL A 197 4.18 -1.94 0.63
CA VAL A 197 5.62 -1.96 0.32
C VAL A 197 6.31 -0.76 0.97
N TYR A 198 7.27 -1.03 1.87
CA TYR A 198 8.09 -0.04 2.55
C TYR A 198 9.55 -0.15 2.11
N PRO A 199 10.29 0.96 2.02
CA PRO A 199 10.07 2.25 2.70
C PRO A 199 9.16 3.26 2.01
N HIS A 200 8.89 3.13 0.70
CA HIS A 200 8.09 4.12 -0.05
C HIS A 200 6.65 4.24 0.46
N GLY A 201 6.13 3.20 1.11
CA GLY A 201 4.80 3.18 1.71
C GLY A 201 3.68 3.03 0.70
N ASP A 202 3.95 2.43 -0.46
CA ASP A 202 2.96 2.16 -1.50
C ASP A 202 2.05 0.99 -1.14
N TRP A 203 0.75 1.17 -1.33
CA TRP A 203 -0.28 0.16 -1.09
C TRP A 203 -0.87 -0.27 -2.43
N LEU A 204 -0.88 -1.58 -2.68
CA LEU A 204 -1.42 -2.19 -3.88
C LEU A 204 -2.67 -3.00 -3.55
N GLY A 205 -3.53 -3.20 -4.54
CA GLY A 205 -4.72 -4.03 -4.48
C GLY A 205 -4.91 -4.85 -5.75
N LEU A 206 -5.83 -5.81 -5.68
CA LEU A 206 -6.12 -6.75 -6.76
C LEU A 206 -4.85 -7.47 -7.26
N VAL A 207 -3.89 -7.67 -6.36
CA VAL A 207 -2.68 -8.43 -6.67
C VAL A 207 -3.05 -9.90 -6.76
N THR A 208 -2.56 -10.59 -7.78
CA THR A 208 -2.73 -12.02 -8.00
C THR A 208 -1.37 -12.73 -7.94
N PRO A 209 -1.33 -14.06 -7.72
CA PRO A 209 -0.08 -14.82 -7.75
C PRO A 209 0.72 -14.64 -9.05
N ASP A 210 0.04 -14.59 -10.21
CA ASP A 210 0.69 -14.43 -11.51
C ASP A 210 1.42 -13.08 -11.68
N LEU A 211 1.02 -12.06 -10.90
CA LEU A 211 1.66 -10.74 -10.92
C LEU A 211 2.97 -10.73 -10.11
N VAL A 212 3.20 -11.70 -9.21
CA VAL A 212 4.30 -11.69 -8.25
C VAL A 212 5.68 -11.52 -8.90
N PRO A 213 6.03 -12.21 -10.00
CA PRO A 213 7.33 -12.01 -10.64
C PRO A 213 7.55 -10.56 -11.08
N ASN A 214 6.57 -9.98 -11.78
CA ASN A 214 6.61 -8.59 -12.24
C ASN A 214 6.58 -7.58 -11.07
N LEU A 215 5.84 -7.90 -10.00
CA LEU A 215 5.80 -7.09 -8.79
C LEU A 215 7.18 -7.03 -8.13
N LEU A 216 7.90 -8.16 -8.01
CA LEU A 216 9.24 -8.13 -7.44
C LEU A 216 10.22 -7.35 -8.30
N ASP A 217 10.17 -7.49 -9.63
CA ASP A 217 10.99 -6.69 -10.54
C ASP A 217 10.73 -5.19 -10.34
N ALA A 218 9.45 -4.81 -10.32
CA ALA A 218 9.03 -3.43 -10.09
C ALA A 218 9.47 -2.93 -8.71
N ILE A 219 9.40 -3.74 -7.65
CA ILE A 219 9.86 -3.39 -6.31
C ILE A 219 11.37 -3.17 -6.29
N MET A 220 12.16 -4.04 -6.92
CA MET A 220 13.61 -3.91 -6.97
C MET A 220 14.04 -2.63 -7.70
N ASP A 221 13.37 -2.28 -8.79
CA ASP A 221 13.63 -1.02 -9.49
C ASP A 221 13.14 0.20 -8.71
N HIS A 222 11.96 0.11 -8.11
CA HIS A 222 11.37 1.19 -7.31
C HIS A 222 12.18 1.49 -6.05
N SER A 223 12.82 0.48 -5.45
CA SER A 223 13.71 0.64 -4.29
C SER A 223 14.90 1.56 -4.55
N LYS A 224 15.28 1.77 -5.82
CA LYS A 224 16.36 2.66 -6.26
C LYS A 224 15.91 4.13 -6.34
N LEU A 225 14.60 4.37 -6.36
CA LEU A 225 14.01 5.71 -6.46
C LEU A 225 14.00 6.40 -5.09
N PRO A 226 14.11 7.74 -5.04
CA PRO A 226 13.99 8.48 -3.79
C PRO A 226 12.61 8.24 -3.15
N VAL A 227 12.59 8.17 -1.82
CA VAL A 227 11.32 8.20 -1.08
C VAL A 227 10.82 9.64 -1.10
N SER A 228 9.73 9.86 -1.83
CA SER A 228 9.11 11.17 -1.98
C SER A 228 7.60 11.01 -2.23
N PRO A 229 6.77 11.96 -1.76
CA PRO A 229 5.35 12.03 -2.10
C PRO A 229 5.09 11.99 -3.61
N ASN A 230 6.02 12.50 -4.43
CA ASN A 230 5.87 12.61 -5.89
C ASN A 230 6.53 11.48 -6.70
N THR A 231 7.17 10.51 -6.04
CA THR A 231 7.77 9.36 -6.75
C THR A 231 6.69 8.60 -7.51
N THR A 232 6.98 8.15 -8.73
CA THR A 232 6.02 7.39 -9.53
C THR A 232 5.43 6.22 -8.72
N PRO A 233 4.11 6.02 -8.71
CA PRO A 233 3.48 4.89 -8.05
C PRO A 233 4.04 3.54 -8.50
N LEU A 234 4.38 2.67 -7.54
CA LEU A 234 4.71 1.27 -7.82
C LEU A 234 3.52 0.57 -8.49
N LEU A 235 3.74 -0.07 -9.65
CA LEU A 235 2.71 -0.75 -10.44
C LEU A 235 1.38 0.00 -10.48
N TYR A 236 1.37 1.20 -11.07
CA TYR A 236 0.25 2.15 -10.96
C TYR A 236 -1.14 1.53 -11.25
N HIS A 237 -1.27 0.55 -12.16
CA HIS A 237 -2.54 -0.15 -12.41
C HIS A 237 -3.14 -0.86 -11.18
N HIS A 238 -2.32 -1.28 -10.22
CA HIS A 238 -2.71 -1.92 -8.97
C HIS A 238 -2.57 -1.00 -7.76
N TRP A 239 -2.08 0.22 -7.97
CA TRP A 239 -1.83 1.16 -6.89
C TRP A 239 -3.13 1.64 -6.26
N ARG A 240 -3.12 1.75 -4.94
CA ARG A 240 -4.23 2.26 -4.13
C ARG A 240 -3.86 3.54 -3.41
N GLY A 241 -2.58 3.81 -3.19
CA GLY A 241 -2.20 4.93 -2.35
C GLY A 241 -0.80 4.81 -1.79
N ARG A 242 -0.38 5.88 -1.13
CA ARG A 242 0.93 5.96 -0.47
C ARG A 242 0.79 6.60 0.90
N MET A 243 1.52 6.07 1.87
CA MET A 243 1.72 6.70 3.17
C MET A 243 2.09 8.18 3.01
N GLY A 244 1.44 9.05 3.79
CA GLY A 244 1.65 10.49 3.77
C GLY A 244 0.83 11.25 2.72
N LEU A 245 0.09 10.57 1.85
CA LEU A 245 -0.85 11.20 0.92
C LEU A 245 -2.29 11.07 1.42
N ASP A 246 -3.04 12.16 1.32
CA ASP A 246 -4.49 12.11 1.51
C ASP A 246 -5.21 11.59 0.25
N LYS A 247 -6.54 11.49 0.31
CA LYS A 247 -7.33 10.95 -0.80
C LYS A 247 -7.13 11.73 -2.10
N ASP A 248 -7.15 13.06 -2.05
CA ASP A 248 -7.13 13.91 -3.24
C ASP A 248 -5.71 13.94 -3.83
N GLN A 249 -4.69 13.97 -2.98
CA GLN A 249 -3.29 13.85 -3.40
C GLN A 249 -3.00 12.50 -4.07
N GLN A 250 -3.61 11.40 -3.58
CA GLN A 250 -3.47 10.10 -4.24
C GLN A 250 -4.11 10.10 -5.62
N LEU A 251 -5.30 10.69 -5.76
CA LEU A 251 -5.98 10.79 -7.05
C LEU A 251 -5.19 11.65 -8.04
N ASP A 252 -4.65 12.79 -7.60
CA ASP A 252 -3.82 13.67 -8.43
C ASP A 252 -2.55 12.95 -8.92
N LEU A 253 -1.81 12.32 -8.01
CA LEU A 253 -0.58 11.58 -8.38
C LEU A 253 -0.89 10.46 -9.38
N TYR A 254 -1.98 9.73 -9.15
CA TYR A 254 -2.42 8.67 -10.04
C TYR A 254 -2.78 9.21 -11.43
N GLN A 255 -3.58 10.28 -11.52
CA GLN A 255 -3.95 10.91 -12.79
C GLN A 255 -2.73 11.39 -13.57
N ARG A 256 -1.79 12.07 -12.90
CA ARG A 256 -0.52 12.51 -13.51
C ARG A 256 0.29 11.33 -14.05
N THR A 257 0.34 10.23 -13.31
CA THR A 257 1.04 9.01 -13.74
C THR A 257 0.37 8.39 -14.97
N THR A 258 -0.94 8.23 -14.95
CA THR A 258 -1.70 7.66 -16.09
C THR A 258 -1.69 8.54 -17.33
N ALA A 259 -1.46 9.85 -17.20
CA ALA A 259 -1.35 10.74 -18.36
C ALA A 259 0.01 10.63 -19.08
N GLN A 260 1.01 10.02 -18.43
CA GLN A 260 2.37 9.87 -18.95
C GLN A 260 2.61 8.51 -19.64
N HIS A 261 1.66 7.58 -19.55
CA HIS A 261 1.73 6.20 -20.05
C HIS A 261 0.51 5.86 -20.90
#